data_AF-A0A3E2X2Q5-F1
#
_entry.id   AF-A0A3E2X2Q5-F1
#
_cell.length_a   1.000
_cell.length_b   1.000
_cell.length_c   1.000
_cell.angle_alpha   90.00
_cell.angle_beta   90.00
_cell.angle_gamma   90.00
#
_symmetry.space_group_name_H-M   'P 1'
#
loop_
_entity.id
_entity.type
_entity.pdbx_description
1 polymer ?
#
loop_
_entity_poly.entity_id
_entity_poly.type
_entity_poly.pdbx_seq_one_letter_code
_entity_poly.pdbx_strand_id
1 'polypeptide(L)'
;MTKEEIKATYSMWDILARYGIQPNRSGFVQCPFHKGDREPSMKIYRDGYNCFACGANGDIFSFIMTMEDQGFKEVYLSLGGTYENETYSDKLARYHAMKEQEMKRKQAVEMKARRKLNNDLIDIYRNGYQKAEPLSDAWADCYNALQYQLYLHEILNEPR
;
A
#
# COMPACT_ATOMS: atom_id res chain seq x y z
N MET A 1 -16.13 6.01 -2.79
CA MET A 1 -16.23 4.99 -1.73
C MET A 1 -15.84 3.63 -2.28
N THR A 2 -15.21 2.77 -1.49
CA THR A 2 -14.93 1.35 -1.83
C THR A 2 -16.19 0.49 -1.73
N LYS A 3 -16.15 -0.74 -2.26
CA LYS A 3 -17.28 -1.69 -2.17
C LYS A 3 -17.68 -1.94 -0.72
N GLU A 4 -16.70 -2.09 0.16
CA GLU A 4 -16.87 -2.36 1.58
C GLU A 4 -17.49 -1.15 2.29
N GLU A 5 -17.04 0.07 1.97
CA GLU A 5 -17.62 1.31 2.49
C GLU A 5 -19.08 1.49 2.07
N ILE A 6 -19.44 1.14 0.83
CA ILE A 6 -20.83 1.18 0.36
C ILE A 6 -21.70 0.19 1.15
N LYS A 7 -21.24 -1.04 1.35
CA LYS A 7 -21.95 -2.04 2.16
C LYS A 7 -22.09 -1.67 3.63
N ALA A 8 -21.15 -0.90 4.17
CA ALA A 8 -21.25 -0.38 5.52
C ALA A 8 -22.25 0.78 5.63
N THR A 9 -22.41 1.55 4.54
CA THR A 9 -23.24 2.76 4.47
C THR A 9 -24.71 2.45 4.21
N TYR A 10 -25.00 1.50 3.32
CA TYR A 10 -26.36 1.13 2.95
C TYR A 10 -26.72 -0.25 3.48
N SER A 11 -27.84 -0.33 4.17
CA SER A 11 -28.51 -1.61 4.46
C SER A 11 -29.41 -2.01 3.29
N MET A 12 -29.82 -3.28 3.26
CA MET A 12 -30.82 -3.77 2.31
C MET A 12 -32.16 -3.03 2.46
N TRP A 13 -32.49 -2.56 3.67
CA TRP A 13 -33.69 -1.77 3.91
C TRP A 13 -33.64 -0.42 3.19
N ASP A 14 -32.48 0.24 3.22
CA ASP A 14 -32.26 1.51 2.50
C ASP A 14 -32.40 1.32 1.00
N ILE A 15 -31.96 0.17 0.46
CA ILE A 15 -32.12 -0.17 -0.95
C ILE A 15 -33.59 -0.44 -1.29
N LEU A 16 -34.30 -1.26 -0.51
CA LEU A 16 -35.70 -1.57 -0.75
C LEU A 16 -36.60 -0.32 -0.71
N ALA A 17 -36.30 0.62 0.19
CA ALA A 17 -37.01 1.88 0.30
C ALA A 17 -36.98 2.69 -1.00
N ARG A 18 -35.89 2.60 -1.80
CA ARG A 18 -35.79 3.27 -3.12
C ARG A 18 -36.80 2.75 -4.13
N TYR A 19 -37.19 1.48 -4.00
CA TYR A 19 -38.17 0.83 -4.87
C TYR A 19 -39.58 0.81 -4.25
N GLY A 20 -39.78 1.49 -3.12
CA GLY A 20 -41.07 1.50 -2.42
C GLY A 20 -41.45 0.15 -1.81
N ILE A 21 -40.49 -0.76 -1.61
CA ILE A 21 -40.72 -2.09 -1.05
C ILE A 21 -40.51 -2.03 0.46
N GLN A 22 -41.51 -2.45 1.23
CA GLN A 22 -41.48 -2.46 2.68
C GLN A 22 -41.64 -3.90 3.20
N PRO A 23 -40.64 -4.44 3.92
CA PRO A 23 -40.78 -5.75 4.56
C PRO A 23 -41.87 -5.77 5.62
N ASN A 24 -42.54 -6.91 5.77
CA ASN A 24 -43.51 -7.12 6.83
C ASN A 24 -42.82 -7.22 8.21
N ARG A 25 -43.61 -7.38 9.29
CA ARG A 25 -43.08 -7.53 10.67
C ARG A 25 -42.07 -8.67 10.83
N SER A 26 -42.20 -9.70 10.00
CA SER A 26 -41.28 -10.85 9.97
C SER A 26 -40.11 -10.64 9.02
N GLY A 27 -39.93 -9.47 8.41
CA GLY A 27 -38.84 -9.14 7.48
C GLY A 27 -38.96 -9.82 6.11
N PHE A 28 -40.17 -10.18 5.67
CA PHE A 28 -40.41 -10.76 4.35
C PHE A 28 -41.07 -9.75 3.39
N VAL A 29 -40.73 -9.86 2.11
CA VAL A 29 -41.32 -9.12 0.98
C VAL A 29 -41.81 -10.10 -0.10
N GLN A 30 -42.73 -9.65 -0.94
CA GLN A 30 -42.98 -10.35 -2.20
C GLN A 30 -41.74 -10.23 -3.08
N CYS A 31 -41.28 -11.34 -3.64
CA CYS A 31 -40.10 -11.35 -4.48
C CYS A 31 -40.37 -10.55 -5.77
N PRO A 32 -39.57 -9.52 -6.08
CA PRO A 32 -39.71 -8.79 -7.35
C PRO A 32 -39.14 -9.55 -8.56
N PHE A 33 -38.38 -10.63 -8.33
CA PHE A 33 -37.64 -11.35 -9.38
C PHE A 33 -38.43 -12.48 -10.03
N HIS A 34 -39.61 -12.84 -9.52
CA HIS A 34 -40.48 -13.82 -10.14
C HIS A 34 -41.95 -13.49 -9.90
N LYS A 35 -42.83 -14.21 -10.59
CA LYS A 35 -44.29 -14.08 -10.49
C LYS A 35 -44.90 -15.39 -9.98
N GLY A 36 -46.10 -15.31 -9.40
CA GLY A 36 -46.89 -16.48 -9.00
C GLY A 36 -46.90 -16.77 -7.51
N ASP A 37 -46.20 -15.98 -6.70
CA ASP A 37 -46.28 -16.09 -5.24
C ASP A 37 -47.53 -15.42 -4.69
N ARG A 38 -48.30 -16.18 -3.90
CA ARG A 38 -49.43 -15.65 -3.13
C ARG A 38 -48.99 -15.05 -1.80
N GLU A 39 -47.88 -15.54 -1.25
CA GLU A 39 -47.34 -15.11 0.04
C GLU A 39 -45.93 -14.51 -0.12
N PRO A 40 -45.51 -13.57 0.74
CA PRO A 40 -44.14 -13.04 0.75
C PRO A 40 -43.08 -14.15 0.90
N SER A 41 -42.23 -14.33 -0.11
CA SER A 41 -41.27 -15.43 -0.19
C SER A 41 -39.81 -15.01 -0.01
N MET A 42 -39.53 -13.70 -0.05
CA MET A 42 -38.18 -13.17 0.05
C MET A 42 -37.92 -12.61 1.45
N LYS A 43 -36.97 -13.20 2.17
CA LYS A 43 -36.49 -12.73 3.45
C LYS A 43 -35.41 -11.69 3.26
N ILE A 44 -35.54 -10.58 3.98
CA ILE A 44 -34.59 -9.47 4.00
C ILE A 44 -33.75 -9.54 5.27
N TYR A 45 -32.43 -9.46 5.09
CA TYR A 45 -31.44 -9.34 6.15
C TYR A 45 -30.85 -7.93 6.14
N ARG A 46 -29.93 -7.63 7.07
CA ARG A 46 -29.29 -6.31 7.13
C ARG A 46 -28.56 -5.97 5.82
N ASP A 47 -27.76 -6.91 5.31
CA ASP A 47 -26.82 -6.66 4.19
C ASP A 47 -27.11 -7.55 2.96
N GLY A 48 -28.25 -8.25 2.95
CA GLY A 48 -28.56 -9.25 1.93
C GLY A 48 -30.03 -9.68 1.91
N TYR A 49 -30.37 -10.53 0.93
CA TYR A 49 -31.70 -11.11 0.77
C TYR A 49 -31.62 -12.58 0.34
N ASN A 50 -32.70 -13.32 0.58
CA ASN A 50 -32.88 -14.66 0.04
C ASN A 50 -34.37 -14.94 -0.23
N CYS A 51 -34.70 -15.36 -1.45
CA CYS A 51 -36.02 -15.80 -1.85
C CYS A 51 -36.12 -17.32 -1.85
N PHE A 52 -36.98 -17.85 -0.98
CA PHE A 52 -37.17 -19.29 -0.81
C PHE A 52 -37.99 -19.95 -1.93
N ALA A 53 -38.70 -19.16 -2.75
CA ALA A 53 -39.49 -19.67 -3.87
C ALA A 53 -38.68 -19.85 -5.17
N CYS A 54 -37.94 -18.82 -5.60
CA CYS A 54 -37.15 -18.85 -6.84
C CYS A 54 -35.64 -19.04 -6.64
N GLY A 55 -35.14 -19.05 -5.40
CA GLY A 55 -33.73 -19.20 -5.07
C GLY A 55 -32.88 -17.94 -5.23
N ALA A 56 -33.47 -16.82 -5.67
CA ALA A 56 -32.75 -15.55 -5.81
C ALA A 56 -32.18 -15.10 -4.46
N ASN A 57 -30.88 -14.86 -4.41
CA ASN A 57 -30.16 -14.44 -3.21
C ASN A 57 -29.01 -13.50 -3.58
N GLY A 58 -28.56 -12.70 -2.62
CA GLY A 58 -27.43 -11.80 -2.86
C GLY A 58 -27.35 -10.66 -1.85
N ASP A 59 -26.52 -9.69 -2.21
CA ASP A 59 -26.31 -8.46 -1.44
C ASP A 59 -27.01 -7.25 -2.10
N ILE A 60 -26.77 -6.06 -1.54
CA ILE A 60 -27.33 -4.79 -2.05
C ILE A 60 -27.03 -4.55 -3.53
N PHE A 61 -25.87 -5.00 -4.04
CA PHE A 61 -25.51 -4.83 -5.44
C PHE A 61 -26.28 -5.82 -6.30
N SER A 62 -26.29 -7.10 -5.92
CA SER A 62 -27.05 -8.15 -6.63
C SER A 62 -28.53 -7.79 -6.77
N PHE A 63 -29.11 -7.18 -5.74
CA PHE A 63 -30.50 -6.75 -5.77
C PHE A 63 -30.75 -5.69 -6.87
N ILE A 64 -29.98 -4.59 -6.84
CA ILE A 64 -30.13 -3.49 -7.81
C ILE A 64 -29.79 -3.94 -9.22
N MET A 65 -28.72 -4.73 -9.39
CA MET A 65 -28.33 -5.29 -10.68
C MET A 65 -29.48 -6.09 -11.30
N THR A 66 -30.17 -6.90 -10.50
CA THR A 66 -31.31 -7.71 -10.97
C THR A 66 -32.57 -6.85 -11.20
N MET A 67 -32.80 -5.84 -10.36
CA MET A 67 -33.94 -4.92 -10.51
C MET A 67 -33.84 -4.04 -11.76
N GLU A 68 -32.64 -3.56 -12.08
CA GLU A 68 -32.40 -2.55 -13.12
C GLU A 68 -31.77 -3.13 -14.39
N ASP A 69 -31.49 -4.45 -14.42
CA ASP A 69 -30.77 -5.13 -15.50
C ASP A 69 -29.41 -4.45 -15.82
N GLN A 70 -28.72 -4.02 -14.76
CA GLN A 70 -27.48 -3.26 -14.84
C GLN A 70 -26.25 -4.09 -14.46
N GLY A 71 -25.11 -3.72 -15.04
CA GLY A 71 -23.81 -4.27 -14.67
C GLY A 71 -23.33 -3.77 -13.30
N PHE A 72 -22.47 -4.55 -12.64
CA PHE A 72 -21.91 -4.19 -11.32
C PHE A 72 -21.28 -2.78 -11.29
N LYS A 73 -20.61 -2.38 -12.38
CA LYS A 73 -19.96 -1.07 -12.50
C LYS A 73 -20.96 0.09 -12.41
N GLU A 74 -22.11 -0.04 -13.06
CA GLU A 74 -23.15 0.99 -13.09
C GLU A 74 -23.78 1.15 -11.71
N VAL A 75 -24.14 0.02 -11.08
CA VAL A 75 -24.67 -0.03 -9.72
C VAL A 75 -23.66 0.48 -8.68
N TYR A 76 -22.38 0.12 -8.84
CA TYR A 76 -21.31 0.62 -7.97
C TYR A 76 -21.22 2.14 -8.02
N LEU A 77 -21.25 2.72 -9.23
CA LEU A 77 -21.23 4.17 -9.41
C LEU A 77 -22.51 4.85 -8.90
N SER A 78 -23.68 4.25 -9.13
CA SER A 78 -24.98 4.81 -8.68
C SER A 78 -25.11 4.85 -7.16
N LEU A 79 -24.39 3.98 -6.44
CA LEU A 79 -24.30 3.98 -4.99
C LEU A 79 -23.17 4.87 -4.41
N GLY A 80 -22.49 5.66 -5.25
CA GLY A 80 -21.39 6.55 -4.81
C GLY A 80 -20.01 5.90 -4.78
N GLY A 81 -19.87 4.74 -5.44
CA GLY A 81 -18.59 4.09 -5.67
C GLY A 81 -17.69 4.95 -6.53
N THR A 82 -16.41 5.03 -6.15
CA THR A 82 -15.40 5.73 -6.95
C THR A 82 -14.34 4.74 -7.41
N TYR A 83 -13.84 4.93 -8.62
CA TYR A 83 -12.71 4.17 -9.17
C TYR A 83 -11.36 4.85 -8.88
N GLU A 84 -11.31 5.74 -7.90
CA GLU A 84 -10.06 6.31 -7.37
C GLU A 84 -9.32 5.24 -6.58
N ASN A 85 -8.78 4.26 -7.30
CA ASN A 85 -7.79 3.34 -6.79
C ASN A 85 -6.49 3.66 -7.52
N GLU A 86 -5.47 4.05 -6.78
CA GLU A 86 -4.08 4.11 -7.27
C GLU A 86 -3.83 2.90 -8.16
N THR A 87 -3.46 3.17 -9.42
CA THR A 87 -3.24 2.08 -10.37
C THR A 87 -2.09 1.22 -9.90
N TYR A 88 -2.04 -0.03 -10.36
CA TYR A 88 -0.90 -0.90 -10.09
C TYR A 88 0.44 -0.24 -10.48
N SER A 89 0.42 0.55 -11.57
CA SER A 89 1.56 1.36 -12.00
C SER A 89 1.97 2.41 -10.96
N ASP A 90 1.01 3.11 -10.35
CA ASP A 90 1.28 4.10 -9.29
C ASP A 90 1.88 3.45 -8.04
N LYS A 91 1.35 2.29 -7.63
CA LYS A 91 1.88 1.52 -6.49
C LYS A 91 3.31 1.04 -6.76
N LEU A 92 3.58 0.57 -7.98
CA LEU A 92 4.90 0.12 -8.39
C LEU A 92 5.91 1.28 -8.45
N ALA A 93 5.52 2.43 -8.99
CA ALA A 93 6.35 3.64 -9.03
C ALA A 93 6.73 4.11 -7.63
N ARG A 94 5.77 4.14 -6.69
CA ARG A 94 6.01 4.45 -5.28
C ARG A 94 6.97 3.45 -4.63
N TYR A 95 6.78 2.16 -4.87
CA TYR A 95 7.66 1.11 -4.36
C TYR A 95 9.11 1.31 -4.84
N HIS A 96 9.30 1.55 -6.14
CA HIS A 96 10.63 1.80 -6.69
C HIS A 96 11.26 3.08 -6.14
N ALA A 97 10.50 4.18 -6.02
CA ALA A 97 10.98 5.42 -5.43
C ALA A 97 11.42 5.24 -3.97
N MET A 98 10.63 4.53 -3.15
CA MET A 98 11.00 4.21 -1.76
C MET A 98 12.26 3.34 -1.71
N LYS A 99 12.37 2.34 -2.57
CA LYS A 99 13.56 1.46 -2.63
C LYS A 99 14.81 2.21 -3.07
N GLU A 100 14.70 3.08 -4.07
CA GLU A 100 15.81 3.92 -4.51
C GLU A 100 16.27 4.85 -3.38
N GLN A 101 15.34 5.48 -2.66
CA GLN A 101 15.66 6.35 -1.53
C GLN A 101 16.33 5.57 -0.38
N GLU A 102 15.85 4.36 -0.08
CA GLU A 102 16.45 3.47 0.91
C GLU A 102 17.89 3.12 0.54
N MET A 103 18.14 2.77 -0.72
CA MET A 103 19.48 2.45 -1.25
C MET A 103 20.41 3.66 -1.19
N LYS A 104 19.96 4.84 -1.63
CA LYS A 104 20.73 6.09 -1.52
C LYS A 104 21.07 6.40 -0.08
N ARG A 105 20.14 6.20 0.86
CA ARG A 105 20.39 6.42 2.30
C ARG A 105 21.45 5.46 2.83
N LYS A 106 21.38 4.17 2.49
CA LYS A 106 22.39 3.17 2.90
C LYS A 106 23.77 3.53 2.34
N GLN A 107 23.87 3.83 1.05
CA GLN A 107 25.11 4.25 0.42
C GLN A 107 25.69 5.52 1.06
N ALA A 108 24.85 6.51 1.39
CA ALA A 108 25.30 7.72 2.06
C ALA A 108 25.83 7.45 3.48
N VAL A 109 25.17 6.57 4.24
CA VAL A 109 25.64 6.16 5.57
C VAL A 109 26.98 5.42 5.48
N GLU A 110 27.10 4.48 4.56
CA GLU A 110 28.32 3.71 4.32
C GLU A 110 29.48 4.61 3.87
N MET A 111 29.22 5.53 2.93
CA MET A 111 30.20 6.50 2.46
C MET A 111 30.66 7.44 3.60
N LYS A 112 29.74 7.88 4.45
CA LYS A 112 30.08 8.69 5.64
C LYS A 112 30.94 7.90 6.63
N ALA A 113 30.60 6.63 6.89
CA ALA A 113 31.40 5.77 7.75
C ALA A 113 32.80 5.52 7.16
N ARG A 114 32.89 5.30 5.84
CA ARG A 114 34.15 5.11 5.13
C ARG A 114 35.04 6.35 5.21
N ARG A 115 34.49 7.55 5.00
CA ARG A 115 35.20 8.83 5.16
C ARG A 115 35.72 9.00 6.58
N LYS A 116 34.88 8.74 7.58
CA LYS A 116 35.28 8.82 8.98
C LYS A 116 36.45 7.89 9.29
N LEU A 117 36.34 6.61 8.91
CA LEU A 117 37.41 5.64 9.12
C LEU A 117 38.72 6.07 8.45
N ASN A 118 38.65 6.58 7.23
CA ASN A 118 39.83 7.07 6.52
C ASN A 118 40.51 8.22 7.28
N ASN A 119 39.72 9.16 7.80
CA ASN A 119 40.24 10.27 8.62
C ASN A 119 40.87 9.77 9.92
N ASP A 120 40.21 8.86 10.62
CA ASP A 120 40.74 8.26 11.85
C ASP A 120 42.08 7.55 11.57
N LEU A 121 42.19 6.84 10.44
CA LEU A 121 43.44 6.20 10.02
C LEU A 121 44.55 7.20 9.66
N ILE A 122 44.22 8.31 8.99
CA ILE A 122 45.17 9.40 8.72
C ILE A 122 45.77 9.90 10.04
N ASP A 123 44.93 10.15 11.04
CA ASP A 123 45.39 10.65 12.34
C ASP A 123 46.28 9.64 13.06
N ILE A 124 45.91 8.35 13.03
CA ILE A 124 46.70 7.26 13.60
C ILE A 124 48.07 7.16 12.94
N TYR A 125 48.12 7.07 11.61
CA TYR A 125 49.39 6.89 10.89
C TYR A 125 50.27 8.13 10.96
N ARG A 126 49.67 9.33 10.94
CA ARG A 126 50.40 10.59 11.18
C ARG A 126 51.06 10.61 12.55
N ASN A 127 50.33 10.17 13.59
CA ASN A 127 50.86 10.09 14.95
C ASN A 127 52.00 9.06 15.05
N GLY A 128 51.81 7.88 14.46
CA GLY A 128 52.81 6.81 14.42
C GLY A 128 54.09 7.24 13.70
N TYR A 129 53.95 7.85 12.52
CA TYR A 129 55.06 8.42 11.75
C TYR A 129 55.87 9.45 12.55
N GLN A 130 55.20 10.35 13.28
CA GLN A 130 55.86 11.40 14.07
C GLN A 130 56.60 10.87 15.31
N LYS A 131 56.18 9.72 15.85
CA LYS A 131 56.75 9.15 17.08
C LYS A 131 57.73 8.02 16.85
N ALA A 132 57.65 7.34 15.71
CA ALA A 132 58.54 6.25 15.37
C ALA A 132 59.98 6.76 15.15
N GLU A 133 60.95 5.90 15.45
CA GLU A 133 62.36 6.20 15.17
C GLU A 133 62.56 6.37 13.66
N PRO A 134 63.19 7.46 13.20
CA PRO A 134 63.41 7.71 11.78
C PRO A 134 64.08 6.53 11.08
N LEU A 135 63.58 6.17 9.90
CA LEU A 135 64.07 5.05 9.08
C LEU A 135 63.91 3.64 9.69
N SER A 136 63.16 3.51 10.79
CA SER A 136 62.70 2.19 11.27
C SER A 136 61.57 1.61 10.39
N ASP A 137 61.33 0.31 10.48
CA ASP A 137 60.22 -0.36 9.80
C ASP A 137 58.87 0.28 10.18
N ALA A 138 58.67 0.56 11.47
CA ALA A 138 57.46 1.22 11.96
C ALA A 138 57.26 2.63 11.38
N TRP A 139 58.36 3.37 11.17
CA TRP A 139 58.31 4.68 10.53
C TRP A 139 57.93 4.56 9.05
N ALA A 140 58.55 3.62 8.33
CA ALA A 140 58.27 3.39 6.91
C ALA A 140 56.83 2.91 6.69
N ASP A 141 56.34 1.99 7.52
CA ASP A 141 54.97 1.49 7.48
C ASP A 141 53.96 2.61 7.72
N CYS A 142 54.16 3.43 8.76
CA CYS A 142 53.28 4.56 9.03
C CYS A 142 53.30 5.60 7.90
N TYR A 143 54.48 5.89 7.35
CA TYR A 143 54.60 6.82 6.22
C TYR A 143 53.86 6.32 4.99
N ASN A 144 54.10 5.07 4.58
CA ASN A 144 53.47 4.48 3.39
C ASN A 144 51.96 4.37 3.55
N ALA A 145 51.49 3.91 4.72
CA ALA A 145 50.07 3.84 5.03
C ALA A 145 49.42 5.22 5.04
N LEU A 146 50.08 6.24 5.60
CA LEU A 146 49.60 7.62 5.59
C LEU A 146 49.44 8.15 4.16
N GLN A 147 50.43 7.95 3.28
CA GLN A 147 50.34 8.39 1.88
C GLN A 147 49.14 7.75 1.18
N TYR A 148 48.90 6.45 1.42
CA TYR A 148 47.74 5.78 0.84
C TYR A 148 46.41 6.32 1.36
N GLN A 149 46.26 6.56 2.66
CA GLN A 149 45.01 7.12 3.20
C GLN A 149 44.77 8.57 2.76
N LEU A 150 45.83 9.36 2.53
CA LEU A 150 45.71 10.71 1.96
C LEU A 150 45.22 10.67 0.51
N TYR A 151 45.74 9.75 -0.31
CA TYR A 151 45.21 9.52 -1.66
C TYR A 151 43.72 9.09 -1.63
N LEU A 152 43.36 8.16 -0.75
CA LEU A 152 41.95 7.77 -0.58
C LEU A 152 41.08 8.92 -0.08
N HIS A 153 41.60 9.81 0.76
CA HIS A 153 40.88 10.98 1.23
C HIS A 153 40.48 11.91 0.08
N GLU A 154 41.37 12.12 -0.88
CA GLU A 154 41.09 12.92 -2.08
C GLU A 154 39.95 12.27 -2.88
N ILE A 155 40.07 10.99 -3.23
CA ILE A 155 39.02 10.25 -3.97
C ILE A 155 37.67 10.27 -3.25
N LEU A 156 37.68 10.09 -1.92
CA LEU A 156 36.46 10.00 -1.14
C LEU A 156 35.76 11.36 -0.99
N ASN A 157 36.48 12.47 -1.13
CA ASN A 157 35.95 13.83 -0.95
C ASN A 157 35.87 14.66 -2.23
N GLU A 158 36.35 14.15 -3.37
CA GLU A 158 36.11 14.76 -4.67
C GLU A 158 34.59 14.94 -4.93
N PRO A 159 34.15 16.14 -5.31
CA PRO A 159 32.76 16.35 -5.73
C PRO A 159 32.52 15.57 -7.02
N ARG A 160 31.59 14.62 -6.98
CA ARG A 160 31.08 13.89 -8.16
C ARG A 160 29.91 14.62 -8.80
#